data_AF-A0A8J6ULU1-F1
#
_entry.id   AF-A0A8J6ULU1-F1
#
_cell.length_a   1.000
_cell.length_b   1.000
_cell.length_c   1.000
_cell.angle_alpha   90.00
_cell.angle_beta   90.00
_cell.angle_gamma   90.00
#
_symmetry.space_group_name_H-M   'P 1'
#
loop_
_entity.id
_entity.type
_entity.pdbx_description
1 polymer ?
#
loop_
_entity_poly.entity_id
_entity_poly.type
_entity_poly.pdbx_seq_one_letter_code
_entity_poly.pdbx_strand_id
1 'polypeptide(L)'
;MNLVSPINLDFFNFDIPLLRSKESAFAIEDLPGLWRIHWQVGDKTIISTFYTRIDQACLLWGVISIAIFATAQFLPISWSLQAIWWSALTVFGTLGMHLLTEPWSRFEHFKWVLRWWAWLMLGGVVITDLSIFWGWGDMLLQLCPLWLGLNAVGYLGTGWRMRSRAFILVALIHLLGILILPYFAAWQFLLTGVVIGVSALLIAELQWDSNGNCTQEILAD
;
A
#
# COMPACT_ATOMS: atom_id res chain seq x y z
N MET A 1 39.02 -5.50 17.09
CA MET A 1 38.12 -5.21 18.22
C MET A 1 36.71 -5.41 17.69
N ASN A 2 36.09 -6.54 18.05
CA ASN A 2 34.78 -6.93 17.52
C ASN A 2 33.72 -6.01 18.11
N LEU A 3 33.22 -5.07 17.30
CA LEU A 3 31.99 -4.35 17.61
C LEU A 3 30.84 -5.33 17.37
N VAL A 4 30.54 -6.12 18.40
CA VAL A 4 29.24 -6.77 18.52
C VAL A 4 28.25 -5.62 18.61
N SER A 5 27.55 -5.35 17.51
CA SER A 5 26.33 -4.52 17.50
C SER A 5 25.49 -4.94 18.71
N PRO A 6 25.03 -4.01 19.57
CA PRO A 6 24.10 -4.38 20.63
C PRO A 6 22.92 -5.09 19.96
N ILE A 7 22.58 -6.27 20.48
CA ILE A 7 21.36 -6.97 20.09
C ILE A 7 20.23 -6.03 20.50
N ASN A 8 19.67 -5.33 19.53
CA ASN A 8 18.53 -4.46 19.75
C ASN A 8 17.33 -5.36 20.08
N LEU A 9 16.97 -5.44 21.36
CA LEU A 9 15.88 -6.28 21.88
C LEU A 9 14.49 -5.71 21.54
N ASP A 10 14.42 -4.52 20.96
CA ASP A 10 13.16 -3.84 20.73
C ASP A 10 12.49 -4.28 19.43
N PHE A 11 11.19 -4.57 19.52
CA PHE A 11 10.38 -4.96 18.37
C PHE A 11 10.35 -3.87 17.29
N PHE A 12 10.33 -2.60 17.71
CA PHE A 12 10.47 -1.44 16.84
C PHE A 12 11.78 -0.72 17.10
N ASN A 13 12.45 -0.26 16.04
CA ASN A 13 13.62 0.59 16.16
C ASN A 13 13.20 2.06 16.26
N PHE A 14 13.34 2.66 17.44
CA PHE A 14 12.92 4.04 17.67
C PHE A 14 13.90 5.11 17.16
N ASP A 15 15.13 4.71 16.85
CA ASP A 15 16.20 5.62 16.41
C ASP A 15 16.05 6.02 14.93
N ILE A 16 15.28 5.24 14.16
CA ILE A 16 15.00 5.52 12.74
C ILE A 16 13.73 6.38 12.66
N PRO A 17 13.68 7.45 11.84
CA PRO A 17 12.44 8.18 11.59
C PRO A 17 11.39 7.30 10.89
N LEU A 18 10.10 7.55 11.16
CA LEU A 18 8.99 6.77 10.58
C LEU A 18 9.01 6.78 9.05
N LEU A 19 9.16 7.96 8.47
CA LEU A 19 9.25 8.19 7.03
C LEU A 19 10.45 9.10 6.78
N ARG A 20 11.26 8.75 5.79
CA ARG A 20 12.40 9.55 5.33
C ARG A 20 12.40 9.65 3.81
N SER A 21 12.97 10.72 3.27
CA SER A 21 13.23 10.81 1.84
C SER A 21 14.14 9.67 1.41
N LYS A 22 13.86 9.09 0.24
CA LYS A 22 14.72 8.06 -0.35
C LYS A 22 16.11 8.64 -0.65
N GLU A 23 17.11 7.80 -0.50
CA GLU A 23 18.48 8.12 -0.89
C GLU A 23 18.58 8.19 -2.43
N SER A 24 19.64 8.84 -2.93
CA SER A 24 19.87 9.02 -4.37
C SER A 24 19.87 7.68 -5.11
N ALA A 25 19.34 7.66 -6.34
CA ALA A 25 19.27 6.46 -7.17
C ALA A 25 20.65 5.83 -7.48
N PHE A 26 21.75 6.54 -7.23
CA PHE A 26 23.13 6.05 -7.39
C PHE A 26 23.76 5.49 -6.11
N ALA A 27 23.11 5.63 -4.95
CA ALA A 27 23.61 5.13 -3.68
C ALA A 27 23.38 3.61 -3.50
N ILE A 28 22.61 2.99 -4.39
CA ILE A 28 22.20 1.58 -4.28
C ILE A 28 22.79 0.75 -5.43
N GLU A 29 23.34 -0.41 -5.09
CA GLU A 29 23.81 -1.45 -6.02
C GLU A 29 22.67 -1.93 -6.94
N ASP A 30 23.02 -2.38 -8.15
CA ASP A 30 22.04 -2.74 -9.18
C ASP A 30 21.20 -3.96 -8.79
N LEU A 31 20.02 -3.71 -8.21
CA LEU A 31 19.01 -4.73 -7.92
C LEU A 31 18.09 -4.98 -9.14
N PRO A 32 17.82 -6.25 -9.51
CA PRO A 32 17.02 -6.57 -10.69
C PRO A 32 15.56 -6.11 -10.56
N GLY A 33 15.14 -5.20 -11.46
CA GLY A 33 13.79 -4.63 -11.52
C GLY A 33 13.60 -3.35 -10.69
N LEU A 34 14.69 -2.73 -10.26
CA LEU A 34 14.70 -1.38 -9.70
C LEU A 34 14.39 -0.35 -10.80
N TRP A 35 13.37 0.48 -10.60
CA TRP A 35 13.08 1.58 -11.52
C TRP A 35 13.79 2.84 -11.04
N ARG A 36 14.86 3.26 -11.74
CA ARG A 36 15.60 4.49 -11.41
C ARG A 36 15.04 5.65 -12.23
N ILE A 37 14.57 6.68 -11.57
CA ILE A 37 14.18 7.94 -12.20
C ILE A 37 15.23 8.97 -11.87
N HIS A 38 15.99 9.37 -12.90
CA HIS A 38 17.01 10.39 -12.78
C HIS A 38 16.73 11.49 -13.79
N TRP A 39 16.29 12.64 -13.29
CA TRP A 39 15.99 13.82 -14.07
C TRP A 39 16.97 14.94 -13.72
N GLN A 40 17.80 15.31 -14.69
CA GLN A 40 18.73 16.44 -14.62
C GLN A 40 18.37 17.49 -15.65
N VAL A 41 18.43 18.76 -15.26
CA VAL A 41 18.34 19.90 -16.18
C VAL A 41 19.60 20.73 -15.99
N GLY A 42 20.51 20.66 -16.97
CA GLY A 42 21.87 21.21 -16.85
C GLY A 42 22.64 20.53 -15.72
N ASP A 43 23.32 21.30 -14.89
CA ASP A 43 24.11 20.80 -13.75
C ASP A 43 23.28 20.55 -12.47
N LYS A 44 21.97 20.79 -12.51
CA LYS A 44 21.08 20.58 -11.36
C LYS A 44 20.28 19.30 -11.51
N THR A 45 20.52 18.37 -10.60
CA THR A 45 19.65 17.20 -10.40
C THR A 45 18.36 17.65 -9.75
N ILE A 46 17.25 17.52 -10.47
CA ILE A 46 15.92 17.93 -9.98
C ILE A 46 15.31 16.78 -9.18
N ILE A 47 15.36 15.56 -9.72
CA ILE A 47 14.83 14.35 -9.09
C ILE A 47 15.80 13.20 -9.34
N SER A 48 16.24 12.53 -8.28
CA SER A 48 16.97 11.26 -8.36
C SER A 48 16.37 10.32 -7.33
N THR A 49 15.43 9.49 -7.77
CA THR A 49 14.72 8.54 -6.91
C THR A 49 14.74 7.15 -7.52
N PHE A 50 14.48 6.15 -6.70
CA PHE A 50 14.34 4.76 -7.13
C PHE A 50 13.02 4.19 -6.61
N TYR A 51 12.38 3.34 -7.41
CA TYR A 51 11.21 2.57 -7.00
C TYR A 51 11.56 1.10 -7.02
N THR A 52 11.55 0.51 -5.84
CA THR A 52 11.60 -0.94 -5.67
C THR A 52 10.33 -1.57 -6.23
N ARG A 53 10.32 -2.89 -6.39
CA ARG A 53 9.11 -3.59 -6.87
C ARG A 53 7.95 -3.51 -5.89
N ILE A 54 8.23 -3.35 -4.59
CA ILE A 54 7.22 -3.08 -3.56
C ILE A 54 6.64 -1.68 -3.77
N ASP A 55 7.49 -0.68 -4.02
CA ASP A 55 7.02 0.68 -4.28
C ASP A 55 6.16 0.72 -5.54
N GLN A 56 6.54 -0.02 -6.60
CA GLN A 56 5.74 -0.14 -7.82
C GLN A 56 4.37 -0.78 -7.55
N ALA A 57 4.31 -1.80 -6.68
CA ALA A 57 3.03 -2.38 -6.27
C ALA A 57 2.18 -1.38 -5.47
N CYS A 58 2.78 -0.57 -4.60
CA CYS A 58 2.11 0.50 -3.88
C CYS A 58 1.61 1.61 -4.83
N LEU A 59 2.41 2.00 -5.83
CA LEU A 59 1.98 2.94 -6.88
C LEU A 59 0.78 2.41 -7.67
N LEU A 60 0.86 1.15 -8.10
CA LEU A 60 -0.21 0.48 -8.84
C LEU A 60 -1.52 0.49 -8.04
N TRP A 61 -1.48 0.07 -6.78
CA TRP A 61 -2.65 0.07 -5.91
C TRP A 61 -3.15 1.47 -5.59
N GLY A 62 -2.26 2.44 -5.36
CA GLY A 62 -2.64 3.82 -5.13
C GLY A 62 -3.46 4.40 -6.28
N VAL A 63 -3.03 4.18 -7.52
CA VAL A 63 -3.74 4.61 -8.72
C VAL A 63 -5.07 3.87 -8.89
N ILE A 64 -5.07 2.54 -8.75
CA ILE A 64 -6.30 1.73 -8.85
C ILE A 64 -7.34 2.18 -7.83
N SER A 65 -6.95 2.36 -6.57
CA SER A 65 -7.86 2.78 -5.51
C SER A 65 -8.46 4.16 -5.78
N ILE A 66 -7.64 5.15 -6.18
CA ILE A 66 -8.15 6.48 -6.54
C ILE A 66 -9.15 6.38 -7.69
N ALA A 67 -8.84 5.59 -8.74
CA ALA A 67 -9.73 5.42 -9.87
C ALA A 67 -11.07 4.77 -9.48
N ILE A 68 -11.04 3.68 -8.70
CA ILE A 68 -12.26 2.99 -8.23
C ILE A 68 -13.15 3.96 -7.46
N PHE A 69 -12.60 4.66 -6.48
CA PHE A 69 -13.39 5.53 -5.60
C PHE A 69 -13.79 6.85 -6.26
N ALA A 70 -12.99 7.41 -7.16
CA ALA A 70 -13.37 8.57 -7.95
C ALA A 70 -14.49 8.23 -8.94
N THR A 71 -14.44 7.04 -9.56
CA THR A 71 -15.53 6.58 -10.44
C THR A 71 -16.83 6.36 -9.65
N ALA A 72 -16.75 5.77 -8.46
CA ALA A 72 -17.89 5.64 -7.55
C ALA A 72 -18.52 6.99 -7.17
N GLN A 73 -17.68 8.02 -6.96
CA GLN A 73 -18.13 9.34 -6.54
C GLN A 73 -18.78 10.15 -7.67
N PHE A 74 -18.21 10.12 -8.87
CA PHE A 74 -18.51 11.12 -9.90
C PHE A 74 -19.21 10.56 -11.14
N LEU A 75 -19.08 9.26 -11.43
CA LEU A 75 -19.61 8.71 -12.66
C LEU A 75 -21.04 8.18 -12.43
N PRO A 76 -22.05 8.67 -13.18
CA PRO A 76 -23.43 8.21 -13.06
C PRO A 76 -23.64 6.89 -13.82
N ILE A 77 -22.87 5.86 -13.44
CA ILE A 77 -22.92 4.51 -14.03
C ILE A 77 -23.60 3.58 -13.04
N SER A 78 -24.30 2.54 -13.53
CA SER A 78 -24.93 1.56 -12.65
C SER A 78 -23.91 0.84 -11.76
N TRP A 79 -24.29 0.60 -10.50
CA TRP A 79 -23.45 -0.10 -9.52
C TRP A 79 -22.97 -1.46 -10.01
N SER A 80 -23.81 -2.21 -10.73
CA SER A 80 -23.43 -3.52 -11.29
C SER A 80 -22.33 -3.41 -12.34
N LEU A 81 -22.36 -2.39 -13.21
CA LEU A 81 -21.30 -2.20 -14.20
C LEU A 81 -20.00 -1.72 -13.55
N GLN A 82 -20.11 -0.84 -12.55
CA GLN A 82 -18.95 -0.42 -11.75
C GLN A 82 -18.32 -1.61 -11.02
N ALA A 83 -19.12 -2.47 -10.39
CA ALA A 83 -18.66 -3.71 -9.74
C ALA A 83 -17.83 -4.59 -10.69
N ILE A 84 -18.32 -4.85 -11.91
CA ILE A 84 -17.59 -5.65 -12.90
C ILE A 84 -16.21 -5.05 -13.21
N TRP A 85 -16.16 -3.73 -13.46
CA TRP A 85 -14.90 -3.04 -13.76
C TRP A 85 -13.95 -3.01 -12.57
N TRP A 86 -14.45 -2.76 -11.36
CA TRP A 86 -13.64 -2.72 -10.15
C TRP A 86 -13.11 -4.10 -9.78
N SER A 87 -13.91 -5.15 -9.95
CA SER A 87 -13.47 -6.54 -9.77
C SER A 87 -12.36 -6.89 -10.76
N ALA A 88 -12.51 -6.51 -12.04
CA ALA A 88 -11.46 -6.68 -13.03
C ALA A 88 -10.18 -5.92 -12.65
N LEU A 89 -10.28 -4.63 -12.30
CA LEU A 89 -9.14 -3.82 -11.86
C LEU A 89 -8.46 -4.38 -10.61
N THR A 90 -9.23 -4.90 -9.65
CA THR A 90 -8.67 -5.48 -8.42
C THR A 90 -7.96 -6.80 -8.70
N VAL A 91 -8.49 -7.62 -9.60
CA VAL A 91 -7.80 -8.84 -10.07
C VAL A 91 -6.50 -8.48 -10.80
N PHE A 92 -6.52 -7.50 -11.70
CA PHE A 92 -5.32 -7.00 -12.37
C PHE A 92 -4.31 -6.42 -11.39
N GLY A 93 -4.76 -5.63 -10.41
CA GLY A 93 -3.91 -5.08 -9.35
C GLY A 93 -3.27 -6.18 -8.49
N THR A 94 -4.03 -7.21 -8.14
CA THR A 94 -3.55 -8.35 -7.35
C THR A 94 -2.52 -9.17 -8.12
N LEU A 95 -2.81 -9.48 -9.38
CA LEU A 95 -1.87 -10.20 -10.25
C LEU A 95 -0.61 -9.36 -10.51
N GLY A 96 -0.77 -8.06 -10.80
CA GLY A 96 0.34 -7.13 -10.98
C GLY A 96 1.23 -7.05 -9.74
N MET A 97 0.65 -6.90 -8.56
CA MET A 97 1.38 -6.97 -7.29
C MET A 97 2.14 -8.29 -7.15
N HIS A 98 1.52 -9.43 -7.45
CA HIS A 98 2.18 -10.74 -7.36
C HIS A 98 3.37 -10.86 -8.31
N LEU A 99 3.22 -10.46 -9.59
CA LEU A 99 4.27 -10.50 -10.59
C LEU A 99 5.42 -9.55 -10.27
N LEU A 100 5.11 -8.34 -9.81
CA LEU A 100 6.11 -7.37 -9.38
C LEU A 100 6.90 -7.92 -8.19
N THR A 101 6.24 -8.54 -7.22
CA THR A 101 6.87 -8.96 -5.96
C THR A 101 7.34 -10.43 -5.96
N GLU A 102 7.24 -11.13 -7.09
CA GLU A 102 7.61 -12.55 -7.22
C GLU A 102 9.03 -12.85 -6.71
N PRO A 103 10.10 -12.09 -7.05
CA PRO A 103 11.43 -12.40 -6.53
C PRO A 103 11.52 -12.25 -5.00
N TRP A 104 10.75 -11.33 -4.44
CA TRP A 104 10.69 -11.06 -3.00
C TRP A 104 9.86 -12.11 -2.25
N SER A 105 9.06 -12.92 -2.96
CA SER A 105 8.29 -14.02 -2.39
C SER A 105 9.15 -15.17 -1.86
N ARG A 106 10.45 -15.16 -2.14
CA ARG A 106 11.44 -16.09 -1.55
C ARG A 106 11.61 -15.88 -0.06
N PHE A 107 11.39 -14.65 0.42
CA PHE A 107 11.47 -14.29 1.83
C PHE A 107 10.12 -14.50 2.51
N GLU A 108 10.11 -15.24 3.62
CA GLU A 108 8.87 -15.68 4.27
C GLU A 108 8.01 -14.52 4.78
N HIS A 109 8.64 -13.43 5.22
CA HIS A 109 7.96 -12.23 5.70
C HIS A 109 7.15 -11.56 4.59
N PHE A 110 7.79 -11.32 3.43
CA PHE A 110 7.14 -10.74 2.26
C PHE A 110 6.07 -11.68 1.68
N LYS A 111 6.35 -12.98 1.57
CA LYS A 111 5.35 -13.97 1.12
C LYS A 111 4.09 -13.99 1.97
N TRP A 112 4.22 -13.79 3.29
CA TRP A 112 3.06 -13.66 4.17
C TRP A 112 2.27 -12.38 3.87
N VAL A 113 2.95 -11.23 3.79
CA VAL A 113 2.32 -9.93 3.50
C VAL A 113 1.59 -9.95 2.15
N LEU A 114 2.19 -10.51 1.11
CA LEU A 114 1.57 -10.59 -0.21
C LEU A 114 0.30 -11.44 -0.22
N ARG A 115 0.32 -12.60 0.43
CA ARG A 115 -0.87 -13.45 0.58
C ARG A 115 -1.94 -12.76 1.42
N TRP A 116 -1.53 -12.06 2.49
CA TRP A 116 -2.43 -11.31 3.34
C TRP A 116 -3.21 -10.26 2.55
N TRP A 117 -2.51 -9.43 1.79
CA TRP A 117 -3.15 -8.43 0.93
C TRP A 117 -4.02 -9.06 -0.16
N ALA A 118 -3.58 -10.15 -0.80
CA ALA A 118 -4.40 -10.85 -1.79
C ALA A 118 -5.73 -11.35 -1.20
N TRP A 119 -5.69 -11.95 -0.01
CA TRP A 119 -6.91 -12.40 0.69
C TRP A 119 -7.84 -11.23 1.05
N LEU A 120 -7.30 -10.13 1.54
CA LEU A 120 -8.09 -8.94 1.90
C LEU A 120 -8.73 -8.29 0.67
N MET A 121 -7.98 -8.12 -0.42
CA MET A 121 -8.47 -7.48 -1.65
C MET A 121 -9.56 -8.33 -2.31
N LEU A 122 -9.33 -9.63 -2.48
CA LEU A 122 -10.31 -10.53 -3.08
C LEU A 122 -11.53 -10.72 -2.17
N GLY A 123 -11.34 -10.82 -0.86
CA GLY A 123 -12.43 -10.89 0.10
C GLY A 123 -13.31 -9.63 0.08
N GLY A 124 -12.69 -8.45 0.03
CA GLY A 124 -13.38 -7.16 -0.09
C GLY A 124 -14.20 -7.04 -1.37
N VAL A 125 -13.65 -7.48 -2.50
CA VAL A 125 -14.38 -7.55 -3.77
C VAL A 125 -15.57 -8.48 -3.69
N VAL A 126 -15.40 -9.71 -3.17
CA VAL A 126 -16.52 -10.65 -3.04
C VAL A 126 -17.62 -10.03 -2.20
N ILE A 127 -17.32 -9.47 -1.02
CA ILE A 127 -18.33 -8.81 -0.18
C ILE A 127 -19.02 -7.65 -0.91
N THR A 128 -18.25 -6.84 -1.63
CA THR A 128 -18.76 -5.70 -2.42
C THR A 128 -19.71 -6.19 -3.52
N ASP A 129 -19.30 -7.17 -4.32
CA ASP A 129 -20.09 -7.72 -5.42
C ASP A 129 -21.36 -8.38 -4.90
N LEU A 130 -21.26 -9.19 -3.84
CA LEU A 130 -22.44 -9.79 -3.21
C LEU A 130 -23.40 -8.70 -2.73
N SER A 131 -22.91 -7.60 -2.16
CA SER A 131 -23.77 -6.50 -1.73
C SER A 131 -24.51 -5.82 -2.88
N ILE A 132 -23.85 -5.68 -4.05
CA ILE A 132 -24.41 -5.04 -5.24
C ILE A 132 -25.40 -5.98 -5.95
N PHE A 133 -25.02 -7.23 -6.19
CA PHE A 133 -25.83 -8.18 -6.97
C PHE A 133 -27.00 -8.78 -6.18
N TRP A 134 -26.84 -9.02 -4.87
CA TRP A 134 -27.95 -9.44 -4.00
C TRP A 134 -28.72 -8.29 -3.36
N GLY A 135 -28.34 -7.04 -3.62
CA GLY A 135 -29.05 -5.87 -3.12
C GLY A 135 -28.99 -5.74 -1.59
N TRP A 136 -27.86 -6.09 -0.98
CA TRP A 136 -27.65 -5.94 0.46
C TRP A 136 -27.44 -4.45 0.80
N GLY A 137 -28.54 -3.70 0.87
CA GLY A 137 -28.54 -2.25 1.03
C GLY A 137 -27.72 -1.75 2.22
N ASP A 138 -27.81 -2.43 3.37
CA ASP A 138 -27.03 -2.06 4.55
C ASP A 138 -25.52 -2.15 4.31
N MET A 139 -25.06 -3.18 3.59
CA MET A 139 -23.64 -3.32 3.24
C MET A 139 -23.21 -2.30 2.17
N LEU A 140 -24.09 -1.97 1.22
CA LEU A 140 -23.84 -0.93 0.22
C LEU A 140 -23.56 0.44 0.87
N LEU A 141 -24.28 0.77 1.94
CA LEU A 141 -24.05 1.98 2.73
C LEU A 141 -22.74 1.94 3.54
N GLN A 142 -22.16 0.76 3.72
CA GLN A 142 -20.95 0.53 4.52
C GLN A 142 -19.72 0.21 3.66
N LEU A 143 -19.78 0.36 2.33
CA LEU A 143 -18.66 0.06 1.44
C LEU A 143 -17.41 0.88 1.76
N CYS A 144 -17.56 2.19 2.01
CA CYS A 144 -16.44 3.05 2.34
C CYS A 144 -15.76 2.63 3.67
N PRO A 145 -16.51 2.50 4.79
CA PRO A 145 -15.97 1.93 6.03
C PRO A 145 -15.36 0.54 5.87
N LEU A 146 -15.97 -0.35 5.07
CA LEU A 146 -15.45 -1.69 4.79
C LEU A 146 -14.05 -1.61 4.17
N TRP A 147 -13.88 -0.83 3.10
CA TRP A 147 -12.61 -0.73 2.39
C TRP A 147 -11.54 -0.02 3.21
N LEU A 148 -11.88 1.01 3.98
CA LEU A 148 -10.95 1.60 4.95
C LEU A 148 -10.55 0.60 6.02
N GLY A 149 -11.50 -0.20 6.52
CA GLY A 149 -11.26 -1.23 7.52
C GLY A 149 -10.34 -2.34 7.01
N LEU A 150 -10.58 -2.85 5.80
CA LEU A 150 -9.72 -3.84 5.15
C LEU A 150 -8.29 -3.31 4.96
N ASN A 151 -8.14 -2.06 4.53
CA ASN A 151 -6.82 -1.43 4.40
C ASN A 151 -6.15 -1.23 5.77
N ALA A 152 -6.89 -0.79 6.80
CA ALA A 152 -6.36 -0.69 8.15
C ALA A 152 -5.82 -2.04 8.65
N VAL A 153 -6.59 -3.12 8.47
CA VAL A 153 -6.18 -4.50 8.82
C VAL A 153 -4.98 -4.95 7.98
N GLY A 154 -4.94 -4.63 6.70
CA GLY A 154 -3.79 -4.88 5.80
C GLY A 154 -2.51 -4.21 6.30
N TYR A 155 -2.60 -2.93 6.62
CA TYR A 155 -1.48 -2.14 7.12
C TYR A 155 -1.05 -2.51 8.54
N LEU A 156 -1.97 -2.89 9.44
CA LEU A 156 -1.61 -3.46 10.75
C LEU A 156 -0.83 -4.76 10.59
N GLY A 157 -1.32 -5.68 9.75
CA GLY A 157 -0.62 -6.94 9.46
C GLY A 157 0.76 -6.71 8.85
N THR A 158 0.86 -5.76 7.92
CA THR A 158 2.14 -5.35 7.30
C THR A 158 3.09 -4.75 8.33
N GLY A 159 2.64 -3.79 9.12
CA GLY A 159 3.45 -3.14 10.15
C GLY A 159 3.92 -4.12 11.22
N TRP A 160 3.08 -5.07 11.62
CA TRP A 160 3.46 -6.13 12.53
C TRP A 160 4.51 -7.07 11.93
N ARG A 161 4.26 -7.59 10.71
CA ARG A 161 5.15 -8.57 10.07
C ARG A 161 6.50 -7.98 9.65
N MET A 162 6.49 -6.72 9.23
CA MET A 162 7.67 -5.95 8.79
C MET A 162 8.32 -5.16 9.93
N ARG A 163 7.74 -5.18 11.14
CA ARG A 163 8.21 -4.42 12.31
C ARG A 163 8.39 -2.93 12.01
N SER A 164 7.39 -2.35 11.32
CA SER A 164 7.40 -0.96 10.87
C SER A 164 6.30 -0.18 11.58
N ARG A 165 6.68 0.93 12.22
CA ARG A 165 5.71 1.84 12.86
C ARG A 165 5.01 2.71 11.83
N ALA A 166 5.63 3.00 10.70
CA ALA A 166 5.03 3.75 9.61
C ALA A 166 3.74 3.08 9.11
N PHE A 167 3.78 1.76 8.89
CA PHE A 167 2.59 1.01 8.48
C PHE A 167 1.50 0.96 9.57
N ILE A 168 1.88 0.88 10.85
CA ILE A 168 0.91 0.99 11.97
C ILE A 168 0.25 2.37 11.96
N LEU A 169 1.02 3.44 11.77
CA LEU A 169 0.47 4.80 11.68
C LEU A 169 -0.49 4.93 10.49
N VAL A 170 -0.14 4.39 9.33
CA VAL A 170 -1.04 4.38 8.16
C VAL A 170 -2.32 3.63 8.47
N ALA A 171 -2.27 2.49 9.17
CA ALA A 171 -3.49 1.82 9.61
C ALA A 171 -4.36 2.69 10.51
N LEU A 172 -3.77 3.41 11.46
CA LEU A 172 -4.50 4.35 12.33
C LEU A 172 -5.15 5.48 11.52
N ILE A 173 -4.49 5.98 10.47
CA ILE A 173 -5.08 6.97 9.54
C ILE A 173 -6.34 6.41 8.87
N HIS A 174 -6.35 5.14 8.48
CA HIS A 174 -7.52 4.52 7.88
C HIS A 174 -8.67 4.36 8.88
N LEU A 175 -8.37 3.92 10.12
CA LEU A 175 -9.36 3.85 11.20
C LEU A 175 -9.93 5.23 11.53
N LEU A 176 -9.08 6.25 11.58
CA LEU A 176 -9.52 7.64 11.74
C LEU A 176 -10.41 8.09 10.56
N GLY A 177 -10.07 7.67 9.34
CA GLY A 177 -10.90 7.87 8.16
C GLY A 177 -12.31 7.34 8.36
N ILE A 178 -12.48 6.14 8.92
CA ILE A 178 -13.81 5.56 9.23
C ILE A 178 -14.60 6.47 10.18
N LEU A 179 -13.94 6.99 11.22
CA LEU A 179 -14.58 7.88 12.20
C LEU A 179 -14.99 9.23 11.60
N ILE A 180 -14.27 9.69 10.58
CA ILE A 180 -14.50 10.99 9.93
C ILE A 180 -15.51 10.89 8.78
N LEU A 181 -15.68 9.71 8.16
CA LEU A 181 -16.58 9.51 7.01
C LEU A 181 -18.00 10.08 7.19
N PRO A 182 -18.67 9.94 8.34
CA PRO A 182 -20.02 10.48 8.53
C PRO A 182 -20.13 11.99 8.32
N TYR A 183 -19.06 12.75 8.57
CA TYR A 183 -19.03 14.20 8.35
C TYR A 183 -18.90 14.57 6.86
N PHE A 184 -18.59 13.60 6.00
CA PHE A 184 -18.39 13.77 4.56
C PHE A 184 -19.30 12.81 3.77
N ALA A 185 -20.52 12.53 4.24
CA ALA A 185 -21.41 11.53 3.66
C ALA A 185 -21.61 11.67 2.13
N ALA A 186 -21.73 12.91 1.63
CA ALA A 186 -21.88 13.19 0.19
C ALA A 186 -20.59 12.94 -0.63
N TRP A 187 -19.43 12.97 0.01
CA TRP A 187 -18.10 12.84 -0.59
C TRP A 187 -17.33 11.61 -0.08
N GLN A 188 -18.04 10.66 0.53
CA GLN A 188 -17.44 9.56 1.28
C GLN A 188 -16.58 8.64 0.41
N PHE A 189 -16.97 8.44 -0.86
CA PHE A 189 -16.20 7.64 -1.80
C PHE A 189 -14.90 8.35 -2.14
N LEU A 190 -14.95 9.64 -2.50
CA LEU A 190 -13.72 10.40 -2.76
C LEU A 190 -12.78 10.42 -1.54
N LEU A 191 -13.30 10.69 -0.35
CA LEU A 191 -12.50 10.70 0.88
C LEU A 191 -11.82 9.34 1.08
N THR A 192 -12.55 8.25 0.89
CA THR A 192 -12.00 6.89 1.00
C THR A 192 -10.90 6.64 -0.03
N GLY A 193 -11.13 7.02 -1.29
CA GLY A 193 -10.16 6.91 -2.37
C GLY A 193 -8.89 7.73 -2.11
N VAL A 194 -9.03 8.94 -1.58
CA VAL A 194 -7.90 9.79 -1.20
C VAL A 194 -7.12 9.17 -0.05
N VAL A 195 -7.78 8.72 1.01
CA VAL A 195 -7.10 8.12 2.18
C VAL A 195 -6.33 6.86 1.77
N ILE A 196 -6.97 5.92 1.07
CA ILE A 196 -6.32 4.68 0.62
C ILE A 196 -5.22 4.98 -0.40
N GLY A 197 -5.58 5.74 -1.43
CA GLY A 197 -4.71 6.03 -2.56
C GLY A 197 -3.46 6.80 -2.17
N VAL A 198 -3.64 7.94 -1.46
CA VAL A 198 -2.52 8.77 -1.04
C VAL A 198 -1.65 8.04 -0.02
N SER A 199 -2.23 7.24 0.89
CA SER A 199 -1.43 6.42 1.80
C SER A 199 -0.51 5.45 1.04
N ALA A 200 -1.03 4.75 0.04
CA ALA A 200 -0.22 3.84 -0.78
C ALA A 200 0.86 4.59 -1.56
N LEU A 201 0.54 5.75 -2.15
CA LEU A 201 1.52 6.58 -2.85
C LEU A 201 2.61 7.13 -1.92
N LEU A 202 2.25 7.55 -0.70
CA LEU A 202 3.22 8.02 0.29
C LEU A 202 4.19 6.91 0.73
N ILE A 203 3.69 5.69 0.91
CA ILE A 203 4.53 4.52 1.20
C ILE A 203 5.45 4.18 0.02
N ALA A 204 5.00 4.40 -1.22
CA ALA A 204 5.83 4.20 -2.39
C ALA A 204 6.89 5.28 -2.57
N GLU A 205 6.61 6.52 -2.17
CA GLU A 205 7.51 7.66 -2.37
C GLU A 205 8.54 7.80 -1.25
N LEU A 206 8.14 7.54 -0.01
CA LEU A 206 8.97 7.71 1.18
C LEU A 206 9.52 6.37 1.65
N GLN A 207 10.77 6.38 2.11
CA GLN A 207 11.33 5.21 2.75
C GLN A 207 10.77 5.11 4.18
N TRP A 208 10.16 3.97 4.47
CA TRP A 208 9.55 3.66 5.76
C TRP A 208 10.53 2.92 6.69
N ASP A 209 10.27 3.00 8.00
CA ASP A 209 11.09 2.37 9.01
C ASP A 209 10.98 0.84 8.96
N SER A 210 12.08 0.15 8.67
CA SER A 210 12.17 -1.30 8.80
C SER A 210 13.33 -1.63 9.72
N ASN A 211 13.13 -2.53 10.70
CA ASN A 211 14.19 -2.90 11.65
C ASN A 211 15.21 -3.88 11.02
N GLY A 212 15.77 -3.53 9.87
CA GLY A 212 16.78 -4.31 9.16
C GLY A 212 16.27 -5.44 8.27
N ASN A 213 14.98 -5.80 8.30
CA ASN A 213 14.43 -6.88 7.46
C ASN A 213 14.62 -6.60 5.95
N CYS A 214 14.50 -5.35 5.50
CA CYS A 214 14.76 -5.02 4.08
C CYS A 214 16.25 -4.95 3.75
N THR A 215 17.10 -4.57 4.70
CA THR A 215 18.52 -4.24 4.43
C THR A 215 19.43 -5.45 4.59
N GLN A 216 19.11 -6.38 5.50
CA GLN A 216 19.88 -7.62 5.68
C GLN A 216 19.65 -8.62 4.54
N GLU A 217 18.47 -8.61 3.93
CA GLU A 217 18.13 -9.52 2.82
C GLU A 217 18.73 -9.06 1.48
N ILE A 218 18.88 -7.75 1.25
CA ILE A 218 19.58 -7.19 0.07
C ILE A 218 21.08 -7.54 0.06
N LEU A 219 21.68 -7.75 1.23
CA LEU A 219 23.11 -8.07 1.38
C LEU A 219 23.39 -9.59 1.45
N ALA A 220 22.35 -10.43 1.36
CA ALA A 220 22.47 -11.89 1.43
C ALA A 220 22.38 -12.57 0.05
N ASP A 221 22.13 -11.79 -1.01
CA ASP A 221 22.33 -12.15 -2.43
C ASP A 221 23.69 -11.62 -2.92
#